data_AF-A0A497PQ54-F1
#
_entry.id   AF-A0A497PQ54-F1
#
_cell.length_a   1.000
_cell.length_b   1.000
_cell.length_c   1.000
_cell.angle_alpha   90.00
_cell.angle_beta   90.00
_cell.angle_gamma   90.00
#
_symmetry.space_group_name_H-M   'P 1'
#
loop_
_entity.id
_entity.type
_entity.pdbx_description
1 polymer ?
#
loop_
_entity_poly.entity_id
_entity_poly.type
_entity_poly.pdbx_seq_one_letter_code
_entity_poly.pdbx_strand_id
1 'polypeptide(L)'
;MILVKFEVSRQVENLSQKLKQSIFTFLDELTRFALEEMRRRAPERTGKLRGSIKRRLSLARLEGEIAPTVPYAVYVEYGTRAHMIRPVRASALRFEVEGEVVFAKLVRHPGTKPQPFVRETAEEVERQVPGIWNKVWRG
;
A
#
# COMPACT_ATOMS: atom_id res chain seq x y z
N MET A 1 42.53 -20.23 25.30
CA MET A 1 41.30 -20.43 24.50
C MET A 1 41.71 -20.66 23.06
N ILE A 2 41.50 -21.88 22.54
CA ILE A 2 41.86 -22.25 21.17
C ILE A 2 40.69 -21.86 20.27
N LEU A 3 40.94 -21.02 19.25
CA LEU A 3 39.96 -20.57 18.27
C LEU A 3 40.29 -21.20 16.91
N VAL A 4 39.34 -21.93 16.35
CA VAL A 4 39.40 -22.40 14.96
C VAL A 4 38.62 -21.41 14.11
N LYS A 5 39.31 -20.74 13.18
CA LYS A 5 38.67 -19.89 12.18
C LYS A 5 38.40 -20.72 10.93
N PHE A 6 37.16 -20.69 10.47
CA PHE A 6 36.77 -21.25 9.17
C PHE A 6 36.65 -20.08 8.19
N GLU A 7 37.35 -20.17 7.06
CA GLU A 7 37.18 -19.24 5.95
C GLU A 7 36.16 -19.82 4.97
N VAL A 8 35.16 -19.00 4.64
CA VAL A 8 34.19 -19.33 3.61
C VAL A 8 34.88 -19.20 2.25
N SER A 9 34.75 -20.20 1.38
CA SER A 9 35.35 -20.11 0.06
C SER A 9 34.70 -18.99 -0.75
N ARG A 10 35.48 -18.33 -1.63
CA ARG A 10 34.96 -17.30 -2.56
C ARG A 10 33.74 -17.77 -3.36
N GLN A 11 33.62 -19.07 -3.63
CA GLN A 11 32.48 -19.66 -4.33
C GLN A 11 31.17 -19.49 -3.54
N VAL A 12 31.21 -19.69 -2.22
CA VAL A 12 30.05 -19.56 -1.34
C VAL A 12 29.66 -18.09 -1.16
N GLU A 13 30.65 -17.19 -1.04
CA GLU A 13 30.38 -15.73 -1.03
C GLU A 13 29.69 -15.28 -2.31
N ASN A 14 30.20 -15.70 -3.47
CA ASN A 14 29.61 -15.39 -4.77
C ASN A 14 28.19 -15.95 -4.89
N LEU A 15 27.95 -17.17 -4.40
CA LEU A 15 26.61 -17.75 -4.38
C LEU A 15 25.65 -16.95 -3.51
N SER A 16 26.09 -16.52 -2.32
CA SER A 16 25.29 -15.68 -1.43
C SER A 16 24.93 -14.34 -2.09
N GLN A 17 25.87 -13.70 -2.77
CA GLN A 17 25.61 -12.44 -3.49
C GLN A 17 24.62 -12.63 -4.63
N LYS A 18 24.77 -13.71 -5.43
CA LYS A 18 23.81 -14.04 -6.48
C LYS A 18 22.41 -14.28 -5.93
N LEU A 19 22.29 -15.03 -4.83
CA LEU A 19 21.01 -15.28 -4.18
C LEU A 19 20.36 -13.98 -3.67
N LYS A 20 21.13 -13.10 -3.00
CA LYS A 20 20.66 -11.79 -2.56
C LYS A 20 20.14 -10.95 -3.73
N GLN A 21 20.87 -10.95 -4.85
CA GLN A 21 20.48 -10.23 -6.06
C GLN A 21 19.18 -10.79 -6.66
N SER A 22 19.02 -12.12 -6.73
CA SER A 22 17.79 -12.74 -7.22
C SER A 22 16.59 -12.42 -6.32
N ILE A 23 16.76 -12.48 -5.00
CA ILE A 23 15.70 -12.10 -4.05
C ILE A 23 15.35 -10.62 -4.21
N PHE A 24 16.35 -9.74 -4.38
CA PHE A 24 16.10 -8.32 -4.62
C PHE A 24 15.27 -8.09 -5.89
N THR A 25 15.67 -8.70 -7.00
CA THR A 25 14.96 -8.58 -8.28
C THR A 25 13.52 -9.07 -8.13
N PHE A 26 13.31 -10.18 -7.42
CA PHE A 26 11.98 -10.70 -7.15
C PHE A 26 11.12 -9.73 -6.32
N LEU A 27 11.66 -9.19 -5.24
CA LEU A 27 10.95 -8.21 -4.42
C LEU A 27 10.68 -6.91 -5.17
N ASP A 28 11.62 -6.43 -6.01
CA ASP A 28 11.39 -5.23 -6.83
C ASP A 28 10.27 -5.44 -7.84
N GLU A 29 10.25 -6.58 -8.54
CA GLU A 29 9.19 -6.93 -9.49
C GLU A 29 7.83 -7.06 -8.80
N LEU A 30 7.75 -7.79 -7.67
CA LEU A 30 6.51 -7.92 -6.90
C LEU A 30 6.00 -6.58 -6.40
N THR A 31 6.86 -5.78 -5.80
CA THR A 31 6.45 -4.49 -5.23
C THR A 31 6.13 -3.46 -6.31
N ARG A 32 6.76 -3.52 -7.49
CA ARG A 32 6.39 -2.69 -8.64
C ARG A 32 5.00 -3.05 -9.16
N PHE A 33 4.75 -4.35 -9.35
CA PHE A 33 3.42 -4.84 -9.74
C PHE A 33 2.34 -4.41 -8.73
N ALA A 34 2.60 -4.64 -7.43
CA ALA A 34 1.69 -4.25 -6.36
C ALA A 34 1.42 -2.73 -6.33
N LEU A 35 2.44 -1.90 -6.57
CA LEU A 35 2.29 -0.44 -6.64
C LEU A 35 1.36 -0.02 -7.78
N GLU A 36 1.57 -0.57 -8.98
CA GLU A 36 0.76 -0.27 -10.16
C GLU A 36 -0.68 -0.72 -9.96
N GLU A 37 -0.86 -1.93 -9.45
CA GLU A 37 -2.17 -2.51 -9.21
C GLU A 37 -2.96 -1.74 -8.15
N MET A 38 -2.32 -1.37 -7.03
CA MET A 38 -2.96 -0.56 -5.99
C MET A 38 -3.35 0.82 -6.51
N ARG A 39 -2.51 1.45 -7.34
CA ARG A 39 -2.83 2.74 -7.96
C ARG A 39 -3.98 2.63 -8.95
N ARG A 40 -4.05 1.55 -9.71
CA ARG A 40 -5.13 1.28 -10.67
C ARG A 40 -6.46 1.09 -9.96
N ARG A 41 -6.48 0.38 -8.83
CA ARG A 41 -7.70 0.14 -8.03
C ARG A 41 -8.11 1.32 -7.15
N ALA A 42 -7.17 2.17 -6.77
CA ALA A 42 -7.45 3.32 -5.91
C ALA A 42 -8.44 4.30 -6.59
N PRO A 43 -9.47 4.76 -5.86
CA PRO A 43 -10.43 5.72 -6.40
C PRO A 43 -9.77 7.05 -6.74
N GLU A 44 -10.30 7.66 -7.80
CA GLU A 44 -9.83 8.95 -8.29
C GLU A 44 -10.94 10.00 -8.21
N ARG A 45 -10.76 10.95 -7.31
CA ARG A 45 -11.53 12.20 -7.26
C ARG A 45 -10.64 13.40 -7.59
N THR A 46 -9.48 13.47 -6.93
CA THR A 46 -8.45 14.51 -7.15
C THR A 46 -7.07 13.91 -7.40
N GLY A 47 -6.95 12.57 -7.43
CA GLY A 47 -5.67 11.86 -7.52
C GLY A 47 -4.82 11.81 -6.24
N LYS A 48 -5.16 12.57 -5.18
CA LYS A 48 -4.34 12.65 -3.94
C LYS A 48 -4.10 11.29 -3.28
N LEU A 49 -5.13 10.44 -3.17
CA LEU A 49 -5.00 9.09 -2.59
C LEU A 49 -4.05 8.24 -3.43
N ARG A 50 -4.30 8.14 -4.74
CA ARG A 50 -3.45 7.39 -5.69
C ARG A 50 -1.98 7.84 -5.65
N GLY A 51 -1.75 9.16 -5.66
CA GLY A 51 -0.40 9.75 -5.57
C GLY A 51 0.30 9.54 -4.23
N SER A 52 -0.47 9.25 -3.16
CA SER A 52 0.06 8.96 -1.84
C SER A 52 0.55 7.52 -1.66
N ILE A 53 0.24 6.62 -2.60
CA ILE A 53 0.71 5.23 -2.52
C ILE A 53 2.21 5.21 -2.81
N LYS A 54 2.96 4.71 -1.83
CA LYS A 54 4.43 4.62 -1.86
C LYS A 54 4.87 3.17 -1.70
N ARG A 55 6.05 2.91 -2.27
CA ARG A 55 6.74 1.64 -2.24
C ARG A 55 8.03 1.80 -1.45
N ARG A 56 8.34 0.82 -0.60
CA ARG A 56 9.59 0.72 0.15
C ARG A 56 10.14 -0.69 0.01
N LEU A 57 11.46 -0.79 -0.13
CA LEU A 57 12.17 -2.06 -0.17
C LEU A 57 13.24 -2.05 0.93
N SER A 58 13.34 -3.16 1.66
CA SER A 58 14.39 -3.39 2.64
C SER A 58 15.16 -4.64 2.28
N LEU A 59 16.34 -4.43 1.70
CA LEU A 59 17.26 -5.52 1.37
C LEU A 59 17.79 -6.25 2.60
N ALA A 60 18.00 -5.52 3.69
CA ALA A 60 18.48 -6.09 4.95
C ALA A 60 17.45 -7.02 5.58
N ARG A 61 16.15 -6.73 5.40
CA ARG A 61 15.04 -7.52 5.95
C ARG A 61 14.40 -8.48 4.94
N LEU A 62 14.77 -8.37 3.66
CA LEU A 62 14.12 -9.07 2.54
C LEU A 62 12.61 -8.81 2.48
N GLU A 63 12.24 -7.55 2.67
CA GLU A 63 10.85 -7.11 2.76
C GLU A 63 10.54 -6.03 1.71
N GLY A 64 9.30 -6.05 1.23
CA GLY A 64 8.73 -5.00 0.40
C GLY A 64 7.40 -4.53 0.97
N GLU A 65 7.20 -3.21 1.03
CA GLU A 65 6.00 -2.58 1.59
C GLU A 65 5.37 -1.65 0.56
N ILE A 66 4.04 -1.76 0.40
CA ILE A 66 3.21 -0.83 -0.37
C ILE A 66 2.11 -0.29 0.54
N ALA A 67 2.00 1.03 0.68
CA ALA A 67 0.95 1.64 1.48
C ALA A 67 0.60 3.05 0.99
N PRO A 68 -0.68 3.46 1.14
CA PRO A 68 -1.07 4.87 1.06
C PRO A 68 -0.56 5.64 2.29
N THR A 69 -0.08 6.86 2.11
CA THR A 69 0.43 7.69 3.23
C THR A 69 -0.59 8.69 3.77
N VAL A 70 -1.78 8.77 3.18
CA VAL A 70 -2.85 9.66 3.66
C VAL A 70 -3.70 8.99 4.74
N PRO A 71 -4.02 9.69 5.85
CA PRO A 71 -4.71 9.09 6.99
C PRO A 71 -6.13 8.62 6.67
N TYR A 72 -6.77 9.21 5.65
CA TYR A 72 -8.15 8.86 5.29
C TYR A 72 -8.26 7.58 4.45
N ALA A 73 -7.14 6.98 4.01
CA ALA A 73 -7.15 5.79 3.17
C ALA A 73 -7.88 4.61 3.84
N VAL A 74 -7.76 4.48 5.17
CA VAL A 74 -8.44 3.45 5.96
C VAL A 74 -9.96 3.51 5.82
N TYR A 75 -10.54 4.71 5.73
CA TYR A 75 -11.98 4.90 5.56
C TYR A 75 -12.44 4.64 4.13
N VAL A 76 -11.53 4.68 3.16
CA VAL A 76 -11.80 4.26 1.77
C VAL A 76 -11.80 2.74 1.70
N GLU A 77 -10.77 2.10 2.27
CA GLU A 77 -10.61 0.64 2.30
C GLU A 77 -11.81 -0.05 2.98
N TYR A 78 -12.17 0.41 4.18
CA TYR A 78 -13.17 -0.27 5.02
C TYR A 78 -14.53 0.42 5.04
N GLY A 79 -14.66 1.60 4.43
CA GLY A 79 -15.88 2.40 4.52
C GLY A 79 -16.07 3.04 5.91
N THR A 80 -17.24 3.64 6.10
CA THR A 80 -17.66 4.23 7.38
C THR A 80 -19.11 3.86 7.68
N ARG A 81 -19.42 3.66 8.96
CA ARG A 81 -20.79 3.44 9.42
C ARG A 81 -21.61 4.73 9.35
N ALA A 82 -22.94 4.60 9.34
CA ALA A 82 -23.83 5.73 9.53
C ALA A 82 -23.50 6.47 10.83
N HIS A 83 -23.41 7.80 10.77
CA HIS A 83 -23.01 8.62 11.90
C HIS A 83 -23.55 10.05 11.79
N MET A 84 -23.59 10.72 12.94
CA MET A 84 -23.96 12.13 13.00
C MET A 84 -22.71 13.01 12.98
N ILE A 85 -22.72 14.02 12.12
CA ILE A 85 -21.70 15.06 12.08
C ILE A 85 -22.26 16.28 12.80
N ARG A 86 -21.53 16.77 13.80
CA ARG A 86 -21.89 17.91 14.63
C ARG A 86 -20.76 18.95 14.61
N PRO A 87 -21.09 20.25 14.65
CA PRO A 87 -20.07 21.26 14.82
C PRO A 87 -19.47 21.15 16.24
N VAL A 88 -18.15 21.29 16.35
CA VAL A 88 -17.43 21.13 17.63
C VAL A 88 -17.23 22.47 18.33
N ARG A 89 -16.76 23.50 17.60
CA ARG A 89 -16.46 24.84 18.13
C ARG A 89 -17.30 25.96 17.50
N ALA A 90 -18.10 25.63 16.49
CA ALA A 90 -18.94 26.58 15.76
C ALA A 90 -20.41 26.33 16.07
N SER A 91 -21.27 27.31 15.77
CA SER A 91 -22.72 27.19 15.99
C SER A 91 -23.43 26.33 14.93
N ALA A 92 -22.83 26.18 13.74
CA ALA A 92 -23.36 25.38 12.65
C ALA A 92 -22.24 24.92 11.70
N LEU A 93 -22.51 23.86 10.93
CA LEU A 93 -21.72 23.44 9.77
C LEU A 93 -22.12 24.30 8.57
N ARG A 94 -21.15 24.71 7.75
CA ARG A 94 -21.37 25.47 6.50
C ARG A 94 -21.09 24.58 5.30
N PHE A 95 -22.00 24.56 4.35
CA PHE A 95 -21.88 23.89 3.07
C PHE A 95 -22.07 24.89 1.94
N GLU A 96 -21.49 24.57 0.79
CA GLU A 96 -21.77 25.26 -0.47
C GLU A 96 -22.32 24.22 -1.43
N VAL A 97 -23.55 24.43 -1.88
CA VAL A 97 -24.31 23.48 -2.70
C VAL A 97 -24.90 24.27 -3.85
N GLU A 98 -24.50 23.94 -5.07
CA GLU A 98 -24.99 24.61 -6.29
C GLU A 98 -24.81 26.15 -6.27
N GLY A 99 -23.75 26.64 -5.63
CA GLY A 99 -23.45 28.08 -5.50
C GLY A 99 -24.12 28.76 -4.30
N GLU A 100 -25.05 28.08 -3.62
CA GLU A 100 -25.74 28.61 -2.44
C GLU A 100 -25.08 28.13 -1.13
N VAL A 101 -25.08 29.01 -0.14
CA VAL A 101 -24.50 28.72 1.18
C VAL A 101 -25.58 28.20 2.12
N VAL A 102 -25.42 26.97 2.60
CA VAL A 102 -26.38 26.32 3.50
C VAL A 102 -25.73 26.03 4.84
N PHE A 103 -26.46 26.28 5.93
CA PHE A 103 -26.02 25.98 7.29
C PHE A 103 -26.83 24.85 7.90
N ALA A 104 -26.15 23.91 8.57
CA ALA A 104 -26.80 22.81 9.28
C ALA A 104 -26.25 22.67 10.70
N LYS A 105 -27.14 22.52 11.69
CA LYS A 105 -26.73 22.22 13.07
C LYS A 105 -26.29 20.76 13.24
N LEU A 106 -26.73 19.88 12.34
CA LEU A 106 -26.51 18.43 12.38
C LEU A 106 -26.60 17.86 10.98
N VAL A 107 -25.72 16.92 10.63
CA VAL A 107 -25.87 16.08 9.43
C VAL A 107 -25.97 14.61 9.86
N ARG A 108 -26.98 13.90 9.35
CA ARG A 108 -27.10 12.45 9.49
C ARG A 108 -26.46 11.79 8.26
N HIS A 109 -25.18 11.45 8.37
CA HIS A 109 -24.44 10.84 7.27
C HIS A 109 -24.75 9.33 7.21
N PRO A 110 -25.14 8.77 6.05
CA PRO A 110 -25.47 7.34 5.93
C PRO A 110 -24.27 6.42 6.08
N GLY A 111 -23.06 6.98 6.03
CA GLY A 111 -21.80 6.25 5.97
C GLY A 111 -21.29 6.17 4.54
N THR A 112 -20.18 5.47 4.35
CA THR A 112 -19.57 5.24 3.04
C THR A 112 -19.35 3.75 2.86
N LYS A 113 -19.67 3.22 1.67
CA LYS A 113 -19.37 1.82 1.34
C LYS A 113 -17.84 1.64 1.20
N PRO A 114 -17.28 0.48 1.58
CA PRO A 114 -15.88 0.17 1.37
C PRO A 114 -15.55 0.10 -0.12
N GLN A 115 -14.34 0.52 -0.46
CA GLN A 115 -13.67 0.26 -1.72
C GLN A 115 -12.32 -0.37 -1.40
N PRO A 116 -12.24 -1.71 -1.30
CA PRO A 116 -11.13 -2.43 -0.66
C PRO A 116 -9.92 -2.59 -1.60
N PHE A 117 -9.37 -1.46 -2.06
CA PHE A 117 -8.30 -1.42 -3.05
C PHE A 117 -6.98 -2.03 -2.55
N VAL A 118 -6.69 -1.97 -1.24
CA VAL A 118 -5.49 -2.58 -0.66
C VAL A 118 -5.66 -4.10 -0.59
N ARG A 119 -6.79 -4.58 -0.08
CA ARG A 119 -7.09 -6.01 0.00
C ARG A 119 -7.08 -6.67 -1.37
N GLU A 120 -7.77 -6.07 -2.33
CA GLU A 120 -7.83 -6.60 -3.70
C GLU A 120 -6.46 -6.61 -4.38
N THR A 121 -5.59 -5.65 -4.09
CA THR A 121 -4.20 -5.69 -4.55
C THR A 121 -3.44 -6.86 -3.93
N ALA A 122 -3.58 -7.10 -2.63
CA ALA A 122 -2.89 -8.22 -1.98
C ALA A 122 -3.30 -9.57 -2.62
N GLU A 123 -4.60 -9.77 -2.84
CA GLU A 123 -5.13 -10.96 -3.50
C GLU A 123 -4.61 -11.12 -4.94
N GLU A 124 -4.46 -10.01 -5.70
CA GLU A 124 -3.88 -10.07 -7.04
C GLU A 124 -2.38 -10.34 -7.02
N VAL A 125 -1.63 -9.75 -6.09
CA VAL A 125 -0.20 -10.02 -5.92
C VAL A 125 0.02 -11.51 -5.64
N GLU A 126 -0.75 -12.10 -4.73
CA GLU A 126 -0.67 -13.54 -4.43
C GLU A 126 -0.86 -14.40 -5.68
N ARG A 127 -1.80 -14.04 -6.56
CA ARG A 127 -2.01 -14.74 -7.84
C ARG A 127 -0.80 -14.63 -8.77
N GLN A 128 -0.10 -13.50 -8.78
CA GLN A 128 1.03 -13.25 -9.67
C GLN A 128 2.38 -13.75 -9.14
N VAL A 129 2.48 -14.09 -7.85
CA VAL A 129 3.73 -14.59 -7.23
C VAL A 129 4.39 -15.72 -8.06
N PRO A 130 3.69 -16.80 -8.47
CA PRO A 130 4.31 -17.87 -9.25
C PRO A 130 4.82 -17.40 -10.62
N GLY A 131 4.10 -16.47 -11.27
CA GLY A 131 4.49 -15.92 -12.57
C GLY A 131 5.78 -15.10 -12.46
N ILE A 132 5.85 -14.22 -11.46
CA ILE A 132 7.03 -13.38 -11.21
C ILE A 132 8.21 -14.25 -10.75
N TRP A 133 7.97 -15.27 -9.94
CA TRP A 133 8.99 -16.24 -9.53
C TRP A 133 9.61 -16.93 -10.75
N ASN A 134 8.78 -17.47 -11.64
CA ASN A 134 9.26 -18.13 -12.85
C ASN A 134 10.05 -17.15 -13.74
N LYS A 135 9.60 -15.90 -13.86
CA LYS A 135 10.32 -14.86 -14.62
C LYS A 135 11.73 -14.60 -14.07
N VAL A 136 11.91 -14.59 -12.75
CA VAL A 136 13.20 -14.25 -12.11
C VAL A 136 14.17 -15.44 -12.06
N TRP A 137 13.67 -16.66 -11.82
CA TRP A 137 14.52 -17.85 -11.64
C TRP A 137 14.62 -18.77 -12.85
N ARG A 138 13.70 -18.70 -13.81
CA ARG A 138 13.70 -19.54 -15.03
C ARG A 138 13.88 -18.75 -16.32
N GLY A 139 13.90 -17.42 -16.23
CA GLY A 139 14.24 -16.52 -17.33
C GLY A 139 15.73 -16.31 -17.50
#